data_AF-A0A522VEL2-F1
#
_entry.id   AF-A0A522VEL2-F1
#
_cell.length_a   1.000
_cell.length_b   1.000
_cell.length_c   1.000
_cell.angle_alpha   90.00
_cell.angle_beta   90.00
_cell.angle_gamma   90.00
#
_symmetry.space_group_name_H-M   'P 1'
#
loop_
_entity.id
_entity.type
_entity.pdbx_description
1 polymer ?
#
loop_
_entity_poly.entity_id
_entity_poly.type
_entity_poly.pdbx_seq_one_letter_code
_entity_poly.pdbx_strand_id
1 'polypeptide(L)'
;MSLAKTVDGLLRQALQKSPEMGNRELEEMLRLLAKWRHQLIANTLIGRQGNSVQTGPFAGLRFIGQPSEGCSAPRLLGCYEHELHPHIQRLMAVDFETVLNIGCADGYYAVGLAM
;
A
#
# COMPACT_ATOMS: atom_id res chain seq x y z
N MET A 1 5.29 14.37 -14.70
CA MET A 1 5.70 15.25 -13.58
C MET A 1 6.13 14.36 -12.42
N SER A 2 7.21 14.66 -11.68
CA SER A 2 7.63 13.77 -10.58
C SER A 2 6.64 13.83 -9.42
N LEU A 3 6.53 12.73 -8.65
CA LEU A 3 5.68 12.65 -7.46
C LEU A 3 5.88 13.85 -6.51
N ALA A 4 7.14 14.22 -6.28
CA ALA A 4 7.49 15.36 -5.44
C ALA A 4 7.00 16.70 -6.02
N LYS A 5 7.11 16.91 -7.35
CA LYS A 5 6.61 18.14 -8.00
C LYS A 5 5.10 18.25 -7.91
N THR A 6 4.37 17.14 -8.06
CA THR A 6 2.91 17.13 -7.91
C THR A 6 2.49 17.51 -6.50
N VAL A 7 3.14 16.95 -5.49
CA VAL A 7 2.81 17.22 -4.08
C VAL A 7 3.22 18.63 -3.66
N ASP A 8 4.36 19.15 -4.13
CA ASP A 8 4.75 20.55 -3.91
C ASP A 8 3.70 21.52 -4.47
N GLY A 9 3.20 21.28 -5.69
CA GLY A 9 2.14 22.09 -6.28
C GLY A 9 0.84 22.08 -5.46
N LEU A 10 0.39 20.90 -5.03
CA LEU A 10 -0.80 20.77 -4.18
C LEU A 10 -0.62 21.46 -2.82
N LEU A 11 0.56 21.35 -2.22
CA LEU A 11 0.87 21.97 -0.93
C LEU A 11 0.85 23.49 -1.03
N ARG A 12 1.49 24.06 -2.05
CA ARG A 12 1.48 25.51 -2.31
C ARG A 12 0.08 26.03 -2.55
N GLN A 13 -0.73 25.30 -3.33
CA GLN A 13 -2.11 25.67 -3.60
C GLN A 13 -2.95 25.68 -2.31
N ALA A 14 -2.74 24.71 -1.41
CA ALA A 14 -3.43 24.66 -0.13
C ALA A 14 -3.03 25.86 0.77
N LEU A 15 -1.73 26.15 0.85
CA LEU A 15 -1.18 27.26 1.64
C LEU A 15 -1.64 28.64 1.15
N GLN A 16 -1.88 28.81 -0.15
CA GLN A 16 -2.35 30.08 -0.70
C GLN A 16 -3.81 30.42 -0.36
N LYS A 17 -4.62 29.44 0.09
CA LYS A 17 -6.05 29.63 0.33
C LYS A 17 -6.38 30.30 1.67
N SER A 18 -5.48 30.26 2.64
CA SER A 18 -5.73 30.78 3.98
C SER A 18 -4.53 31.57 4.50
N PRO A 19 -4.72 32.82 4.99
CA PRO A 19 -3.64 33.64 5.54
C PRO A 19 -3.11 33.11 6.89
N GLU A 20 -3.93 32.37 7.63
CA GLU A 20 -3.54 31.63 8.84
C GLU A 20 -4.03 30.18 8.73
N MET A 21 -3.25 29.23 9.27
CA MET A 21 -3.60 27.82 9.29
C MET A 21 -4.23 27.44 10.63
N GLY A 22 -5.44 26.90 10.59
CA GLY A 22 -6.05 26.22 11.73
C GLY A 22 -5.67 24.73 11.75
N ASN A 23 -6.14 24.02 12.77
CA ASN A 23 -5.89 22.59 12.92
C ASN A 23 -6.35 21.77 11.69
N ARG A 24 -7.47 22.15 11.07
CA ARG A 24 -8.00 21.46 9.89
C ARG A 24 -7.04 21.54 8.70
N GLU A 25 -6.50 22.73 8.42
CA GLU A 25 -5.53 22.93 7.35
C GLU A 25 -4.23 22.14 7.62
N LEU A 26 -3.76 22.15 8.87
CA LEU A 26 -2.59 21.35 9.27
C LEU A 26 -2.82 19.84 9.10
N GLU A 27 -4.01 19.34 9.45
CA GLU A 27 -4.39 17.94 9.25
C GLU A 27 -4.45 17.56 7.76
N GLU A 28 -4.97 18.44 6.90
CA GLU A 28 -5.01 18.23 5.45
C GLU A 28 -3.60 18.17 4.86
N MET A 29 -2.71 19.05 5.29
CA MET A 29 -1.29 19.05 4.89
C MET A 29 -0.57 17.79 5.35
N LEU A 30 -0.76 17.40 6.63
CA LEU A 30 -0.20 16.17 7.17
C LEU A 30 -0.67 14.96 6.36
N ARG A 31 -1.96 14.87 6.04
CA ARG A 31 -2.53 13.78 5.23
C ARG A 31 -1.91 13.74 3.83
N LEU A 32 -1.74 14.89 3.18
CA LEU A 32 -1.10 14.96 1.87
C LEU A 32 0.36 14.48 1.91
N LEU A 33 1.13 14.96 2.88
CA LEU A 33 2.54 14.58 3.06
C LEU A 33 2.70 13.12 3.48
N ALA A 34 1.78 12.57 4.28
CA ALA A 34 1.76 11.16 4.63
C ALA A 34 1.52 10.27 3.41
N LYS A 35 0.57 10.63 2.53
CA LYS A 35 0.33 9.92 1.26
C LYS A 35 1.55 9.98 0.34
N TRP A 36 2.17 11.14 0.22
CA TRP A 36 3.42 11.30 -0.53
C TRP A 36 4.52 10.39 0.01
N ARG A 37 4.73 10.40 1.33
CA ARG A 37 5.77 9.61 1.98
C ARG A 37 5.54 8.12 1.79
N HIS A 38 4.29 7.66 1.94
CA HIS A 38 3.89 6.28 1.69
C HIS A 38 4.25 5.84 0.26
N GLN A 39 3.87 6.62 -0.76
CA GLN A 39 4.17 6.31 -2.15
C GLN A 39 5.68 6.36 -2.44
N LEU A 40 6.40 7.31 -1.85
CA LEU A 40 7.85 7.42 -2.01
C LEU A 40 8.57 6.16 -1.46
N ILE A 41 8.15 5.68 -0.29
CA ILE A 41 8.69 4.44 0.30
C ILE A 41 8.40 3.25 -0.62
N ALA A 42 7.15 3.09 -1.08
CA ALA A 42 6.78 2.02 -2.00
C ALA A 42 7.62 2.05 -3.29
N ASN A 43 7.76 3.22 -3.93
CA ASN A 43 8.58 3.38 -5.13
C ASN A 43 10.07 3.06 -4.86
N THR A 44 10.56 3.40 -3.67
CA THR A 44 11.94 3.09 -3.26
C THR A 44 12.15 1.59 -3.09
N LEU A 45 11.19 0.88 -2.49
CA LEU A 45 11.23 -0.58 -2.37
C LEU A 45 11.21 -1.24 -3.75
N ILE A 46 10.30 -0.81 -4.63
CA ILE A 46 10.21 -1.33 -6.01
C ILE A 46 11.53 -1.11 -6.75
N GLY A 47 12.12 0.09 -6.66
CA GLY A 47 13.37 0.39 -7.33
C GLY A 47 14.58 -0.41 -6.82
N ARG A 48 14.53 -0.92 -5.58
CA ARG A 48 15.63 -1.69 -4.97
C ARG A 48 15.46 -3.20 -5.08
N GLN A 49 14.23 -3.69 -4.95
CA GLN A 49 13.92 -5.12 -4.74
C GLN A 49 12.91 -5.67 -5.76
N GLY A 50 12.42 -4.82 -6.67
CA GLY A 50 11.39 -5.18 -7.63
C GLY A 50 9.98 -5.15 -7.03
N ASN A 51 9.00 -5.57 -7.82
CA ASN A 51 7.57 -5.45 -7.49
C ASN A 51 6.97 -6.75 -6.93
N SER A 52 7.77 -7.50 -6.17
CA SER A 52 7.35 -8.76 -5.53
C SER A 52 7.33 -8.63 -4.02
N VAL A 53 6.42 -9.35 -3.37
CA VAL A 53 6.37 -9.50 -1.92
C VAL A 53 7.64 -10.21 -1.46
N GLN A 54 8.35 -9.61 -0.51
CA GLN A 54 9.69 -10.05 -0.09
C GLN A 54 9.66 -11.15 0.97
N THR A 55 8.72 -11.07 1.91
CA THR A 55 8.63 -12.00 3.05
C THR A 55 7.18 -12.34 3.39
N GLY A 56 6.95 -13.15 4.42
CA GLY A 56 5.61 -13.50 4.88
C GLY A 56 4.93 -14.58 4.03
N PRO A 57 3.62 -14.84 4.27
CA PRO A 57 2.91 -15.98 3.70
C PRO A 57 2.77 -15.91 2.17
N PHE A 58 2.81 -14.71 1.59
CA PHE A 58 2.69 -14.50 0.14
C PHE A 58 4.00 -14.08 -0.51
N ALA A 59 5.15 -14.44 0.10
CA ALA A 59 6.46 -14.18 -0.49
C ALA A 59 6.53 -14.68 -1.94
N GLY A 60 7.04 -13.84 -2.85
CA GLY A 60 7.08 -14.12 -4.28
C GLY A 60 5.89 -13.57 -5.09
N LEU A 61 4.76 -13.23 -4.45
CA LEU A 61 3.61 -12.63 -5.14
C LEU A 61 4.05 -11.36 -5.86
N ARG A 62 3.80 -11.29 -7.17
CA ARG A 62 4.18 -10.15 -8.01
C ARG A 62 2.99 -9.23 -8.24
N PHE A 63 3.15 -7.94 -7.93
CA PHE A 63 2.16 -6.94 -8.30
C PHE A 63 2.25 -6.62 -9.79
N ILE A 64 1.10 -6.61 -10.46
CA ILE A 64 0.97 -6.25 -11.88
C ILE A 64 0.34 -4.87 -11.95
N GLY A 65 1.13 -3.87 -12.32
CA GLY A 65 0.67 -2.49 -12.44
C GLY A 65 0.65 -1.71 -11.12
N GLN A 66 -0.11 -0.62 -11.12
CA GLN A 66 -0.30 0.25 -9.96
C GLN A 66 -1.40 -0.35 -9.07
N PRO A 67 -1.15 -0.55 -7.77
CA PRO A 67 -2.20 -0.99 -6.86
C PRO A 67 -3.34 0.03 -6.82
N SER A 68 -4.59 -0.46 -6.81
CA SER A 68 -5.78 0.38 -6.70
C SER A 68 -5.93 0.99 -5.31
N GLU A 69 -5.30 0.38 -4.30
CA GLU A 69 -5.35 0.81 -2.92
C GLU A 69 -3.99 1.29 -2.37
N GLY A 70 -4.05 1.89 -1.17
CA GLY A 70 -2.87 2.17 -0.37
C GLY A 70 -2.13 0.90 0.09
N CYS A 71 -1.23 1.04 1.07
CA CYS A 71 -0.56 -0.09 1.72
C CYS A 71 0.42 -0.90 0.85
N SER A 72 0.87 -0.39 -0.29
CA SER A 72 1.86 -1.09 -1.14
C SER A 72 3.18 -1.39 -0.41
N ALA A 73 3.69 -0.47 0.41
CA ALA A 73 4.92 -0.68 1.15
C ALA A 73 4.88 -1.89 2.11
N PRO A 74 3.93 -2.00 3.06
CA PRO A 74 3.85 -3.18 3.92
C PRO A 74 3.51 -4.47 3.14
N ARG A 75 2.70 -4.39 2.08
CA ARG A 75 2.43 -5.55 1.20
C ARG A 75 3.71 -6.03 0.51
N LEU A 76 4.51 -5.14 -0.06
CA LEU A 76 5.81 -5.45 -0.68
C LEU A 76 6.81 -6.01 0.33
N LEU A 77 6.91 -5.43 1.52
CA LEU A 77 7.76 -5.96 2.58
C LEU A 77 7.31 -7.34 3.06
N GLY A 78 6.03 -7.66 2.87
CA GLY A 78 5.44 -8.89 3.36
C GLY A 78 5.00 -8.84 4.81
N CYS A 79 4.79 -7.64 5.37
CA CYS A 79 4.34 -7.40 6.75
C CYS A 79 2.92 -6.83 6.83
N TYR A 80 2.20 -6.76 5.71
CA TYR A 80 0.79 -6.35 5.70
C TYR A 80 -0.03 -7.30 6.57
N GLU A 81 -0.76 -6.73 7.54
CA GLU A 81 -1.61 -7.45 8.50
C GLU A 81 -0.87 -8.62 9.17
N HIS A 82 0.34 -8.35 9.69
CA HIS A 82 1.26 -9.36 10.21
C HIS A 82 0.64 -10.28 11.27
N GLU A 83 -0.23 -9.75 12.12
CA GLU A 83 -0.96 -10.50 13.14
C GLU A 83 -1.82 -11.62 12.55
N LEU A 84 -2.25 -11.50 11.29
CA LEU A 84 -3.02 -12.52 10.59
C LEU A 84 -2.15 -13.63 9.99
N HIS A 85 -0.83 -13.46 9.86
CA HIS A 85 0.03 -14.43 9.17
C HIS A 85 -0.09 -15.86 9.71
N PRO A 86 -0.11 -16.12 11.04
CA PRO A 86 -0.29 -17.48 11.56
C PRO A 86 -1.68 -18.07 11.26
N HIS A 87 -2.69 -17.24 11.04
CA HIS A 87 -4.04 -17.67 10.66
C HIS A 87 -4.10 -17.97 9.16
N ILE A 88 -3.53 -17.10 8.32
CA ILE A 88 -3.41 -17.30 6.88
C ILE A 88 -2.64 -18.59 6.57
N GLN A 89 -1.50 -18.82 7.21
CA GLN A 89 -0.71 -20.04 7.01
C GLN A 89 -1.50 -21.31 7.40
N ARG A 90 -2.31 -21.25 8.46
CA ARG A 90 -3.19 -22.37 8.83
C ARG A 90 -4.29 -22.60 7.80
N LEU A 91 -4.88 -21.53 7.24
CA LEU A 91 -5.88 -21.64 6.18
C LEU A 91 -5.28 -22.23 4.90
N MET A 92 -4.06 -21.85 4.53
CA MET A 92 -3.36 -22.40 3.37
C MET A 92 -3.04 -23.91 3.50
N ALA A 93 -3.02 -24.44 4.72
CA ALA A 93 -2.83 -25.87 4.96
C ALA A 93 -4.11 -26.70 4.83
N VAL A 94 -5.27 -26.05 4.68
CA VAL A 94 -6.56 -26.71 4.48
C VAL A 94 -6.84 -26.86 2.98
N ASP A 95 -7.23 -28.06 2.58
CA ASP A 95 -7.62 -28.36 1.19
C ASP A 95 -9.07 -27.94 0.92
N PHE A 96 -9.27 -26.63 0.74
CA PHE A 96 -10.57 -26.09 0.37
C PHE A 96 -10.88 -26.39 -1.09
N GLU A 97 -11.99 -27.08 -1.36
CA GLU A 97 -12.46 -27.30 -2.73
C GLU A 97 -12.85 -25.98 -3.43
N THR A 98 -13.30 -24.97 -2.68
CA THR A 98 -13.71 -23.68 -3.23
C THR A 98 -13.45 -22.55 -2.25
N VAL A 99 -12.82 -21.47 -2.74
CA VAL A 99 -12.56 -20.24 -2.01
C VAL A 99 -13.22 -19.07 -2.72
N LEU A 100 -14.08 -18.33 -2.00
CA LEU A 100 -14.71 -17.12 -2.50
C LEU A 100 -14.10 -15.89 -1.80
N ASN A 101 -13.36 -15.07 -2.54
CA ASN A 101 -12.81 -13.82 -2.03
C ASN A 101 -13.78 -12.65 -2.31
N ILE A 102 -14.51 -12.21 -1.30
CA ILE A 102 -15.49 -11.12 -1.38
C ILE A 102 -14.79 -9.78 -1.10
N GLY A 103 -14.98 -8.80 -1.98
CA GLY A 103 -14.33 -7.50 -1.84
C GLY A 103 -12.82 -7.56 -2.08
N CYS A 104 -12.41 -8.32 -3.11
CA CYS A 104 -11.02 -8.73 -3.29
C CYS A 104 -10.05 -7.61 -3.68
N ALA A 105 -10.53 -6.41 -4.01
CA ALA A 105 -9.74 -5.26 -4.46
C ALA A 105 -8.67 -5.68 -5.50
N ASP A 106 -7.38 -5.43 -5.23
CA ASP A 106 -6.24 -5.81 -6.07
C ASP A 106 -5.97 -7.32 -6.15
N GLY A 107 -6.78 -8.14 -5.48
CA GLY A 107 -6.65 -9.60 -5.47
C GLY A 107 -5.50 -10.12 -4.60
N TYR A 108 -4.92 -9.30 -3.71
CA TYR A 108 -3.76 -9.68 -2.88
C TYR A 108 -3.96 -11.02 -2.16
N TYR A 109 -5.08 -11.20 -1.47
CA TYR A 109 -5.43 -12.44 -0.80
C TYR A 109 -5.83 -13.56 -1.77
N ALA A 110 -6.55 -13.26 -2.86
CA ALA A 110 -6.96 -14.28 -3.82
C ALA A 110 -5.75 -14.92 -4.51
N VAL A 111 -4.82 -14.10 -5.00
CA VAL A 111 -3.61 -14.57 -5.67
C VAL A 111 -2.66 -15.20 -4.64
N GLY A 112 -2.46 -14.57 -3.48
CA GLY A 112 -1.56 -15.09 -2.45
C GLY A 112 -1.96 -16.44 -1.89
N LEU A 113 -3.27 -16.70 -1.72
CA LEU A 113 -3.78 -17.99 -1.27
C LEU A 113 -3.72 -19.09 -2.34
N ALA A 114 -3.55 -18.72 -3.62
CA ALA A 114 -3.47 -19.66 -4.75
C ALA A 114 -2.04 -20.00 -5.18
N MET A 115 -1.02 -19.49 -4.46
CA MET A 115 0.41 -19.70 -4.74
C MET A 115 0.99 -20.95 -4.11
#